data_AF-A0A8T4L687-F1
#
_entry.id   AF-A0A8T4L687-F1
#
_cell.length_a   1.000
_cell.length_b   1.000
_cell.length_c   1.000
_cell.angle_alpha   90.00
_cell.angle_beta   90.00
_cell.angle_gamma   90.00
#
_symmetry.space_group_name_H-M   'P 1'
#
loop_
_entity.id
_entity.type
_entity.pdbx_description
1 polymer ?
#
loop_
_entity_poly.entity_id
_entity_poly.type
_entity_poly.pdbx_seq_one_letter_code
_entity_poly.pdbx_strand_id
1 'polypeptide(L)'
;MNGIDCLLVKAGAEIGIKSLPVRRKIVQRLKDNLRMALKKNRCAFETVKSTGLVLHVDGVNPREAVPILQRVFGVNSVIHAKRFADPTLDRVCEKALPFALARVNAGTQFAVRAHRVGKHAFSSKDIEVKLGRMVLDAQPNAKVNLDHPDAVIEVEVRDETFYLCVEERPGPGGYPVGVQGNVGVFFEGNPLEVFAAWLVMKRGCTVYPIVAGDETKVAALLARLVPWNSGMQFKAYPASRLAQAIEAEGLTAFVKADDAPDVQAMQAFDKTVPLPVLRPLLLYPEGLAKAQRQLIEALP
;
A
#
# COMPACT_ATOMS: atom_id res chain seq x y z
N MET A 1 -1.78 -26.82 -11.36
CA MET A 1 -2.41 -25.52 -11.01
C MET A 1 -2.00 -24.49 -12.06
N ASN A 2 -2.62 -24.53 -13.24
CA ASN A 2 -2.09 -23.90 -14.48
C ASN A 2 -2.57 -22.45 -14.69
N GLY A 3 -2.75 -21.69 -13.62
CA GLY A 3 -3.09 -20.27 -13.72
C GLY A 3 -1.83 -19.42 -13.88
N ILE A 4 -1.95 -18.31 -14.60
CA ILE A 4 -0.87 -17.33 -14.74
C ILE A 4 -0.79 -16.53 -13.44
N ASP A 5 0.39 -16.41 -12.85
CA ASP A 5 0.59 -15.55 -11.69
C ASP A 5 0.40 -14.08 -12.06
N CYS A 6 -0.36 -13.38 -11.25
CA CYS A 6 -0.52 -11.93 -11.35
C CYS A 6 -0.65 -11.32 -9.96
N LEU A 7 -0.31 -10.04 -9.85
CA LEU A 7 -0.61 -9.27 -8.65
C LEU A 7 -1.69 -8.24 -8.95
N LEU A 8 -2.69 -8.18 -8.07
CA LEU A 8 -3.70 -7.13 -8.06
C LEU A 8 -3.42 -6.21 -6.86
N VAL A 9 -3.22 -4.93 -7.13
CA VAL A 9 -2.96 -3.92 -6.11
C VAL A 9 -4.21 -3.07 -5.95
N LYS A 10 -4.88 -3.19 -4.79
CA LYS A 10 -6.01 -2.33 -4.43
C LYS A 10 -5.47 -0.98 -3.96
N ALA A 11 -5.90 0.11 -4.59
CA ALA A 11 -5.53 1.46 -4.16
C ALA A 11 -6.23 1.86 -2.85
N GLY A 12 -5.64 2.79 -2.10
CA GLY A 12 -6.19 3.36 -0.85
C GLY A 12 -7.64 3.83 -0.97
N ALA A 13 -8.46 3.54 0.04
CA ALA A 13 -9.87 3.94 0.06
C ALA A 13 -10.05 5.47 -0.04
N GLU A 14 -9.10 6.26 0.45
CA GLU A 14 -9.14 7.72 0.38
C GLU A 14 -9.03 8.25 -1.06
N ILE A 15 -8.53 7.42 -1.99
CA ILE A 15 -8.43 7.75 -3.41
C ILE A 15 -9.80 7.61 -4.09
N GLY A 16 -10.64 6.70 -3.60
CA GLY A 16 -11.95 6.40 -4.18
C GLY A 16 -12.97 7.53 -4.05
N ILE A 17 -12.90 8.29 -2.95
CA ILE A 17 -13.78 9.44 -2.67
C ILE A 17 -13.46 10.69 -3.49
N LYS A 18 -12.38 10.69 -4.28
CA LYS A 18 -11.99 11.84 -5.11
C LYS A 18 -12.76 11.86 -6.43
N SER A 19 -12.95 13.06 -6.96
CA SER A 19 -13.55 13.27 -8.29
C SER A 19 -12.79 12.51 -9.37
N LEU A 20 -13.48 12.09 -10.44
CA LEU A 20 -12.89 11.31 -11.52
C LEU A 20 -11.55 11.87 -12.07
N PRO A 21 -11.42 13.19 -12.36
CA PRO A 21 -10.16 13.73 -12.86
C PRO A 21 -9.01 13.64 -11.84
N VAL A 22 -9.29 13.96 -10.57
CA VAL A 22 -8.29 13.90 -9.49
C VAL A 22 -7.87 12.46 -9.25
N ARG A 23 -8.84 11.54 -9.19
CA ARG A 23 -8.62 10.11 -9.02
C ARG A 23 -7.70 9.54 -10.09
N ARG A 24 -7.93 9.89 -11.37
CA ARG A 24 -7.06 9.45 -12.48
C ARG A 24 -5.61 9.90 -12.29
N LYS A 25 -5.38 11.15 -11.89
CA LYS A 25 -4.02 11.68 -11.61
C LYS A 25 -3.34 10.92 -10.47
N ILE A 26 -4.07 10.67 -9.38
CA ILE A 26 -3.54 9.94 -8.21
C ILE A 26 -3.21 8.49 -8.59
N VAL A 27 -4.10 7.78 -9.29
CA VAL A 27 -3.87 6.41 -9.74
C VAL A 27 -2.70 6.33 -10.71
N GLN A 28 -2.55 7.33 -11.59
CA GLN A 28 -1.38 7.43 -12.47
C GLN A 28 -0.08 7.57 -11.67
N ARG A 29 -0.04 8.45 -10.66
CA ARG A 29 1.13 8.57 -9.77
C ARG A 29 1.41 7.27 -9.02
N LEU A 30 0.39 6.59 -8.49
CA LEU A 30 0.54 5.29 -7.83
C LEU A 30 1.20 4.28 -8.77
N LYS A 31 0.69 4.16 -9.99
CA LYS A 31 1.25 3.29 -11.03
C LYS A 31 2.73 3.57 -11.29
N ASP A 32 3.12 4.84 -11.36
CA ASP A 32 4.50 5.23 -11.59
C ASP A 32 5.39 4.93 -10.38
N ASN A 33 4.89 5.10 -9.16
CA ASN A 33 5.56 4.73 -7.91
C ASN A 33 5.77 3.20 -7.81
N LEU A 34 4.76 2.39 -8.16
CA LEU A 34 4.90 0.92 -8.19
C LEU A 34 6.01 0.49 -9.18
N ARG A 35 6.00 1.05 -10.39
CA ARG A 35 7.04 0.76 -11.39
C ARG A 35 8.42 1.17 -10.90
N MET A 36 8.52 2.35 -10.27
CA MET A 36 9.79 2.84 -9.71
C MET A 36 10.30 1.89 -8.62
N ALA A 37 9.43 1.50 -7.69
CA ALA A 37 9.77 0.59 -6.60
C ALA A 37 10.28 -0.76 -7.12
N LEU A 38 9.59 -1.37 -8.09
CA LEU A 38 10.03 -2.62 -8.72
C LEU A 38 11.38 -2.44 -9.43
N LYS A 39 11.55 -1.39 -10.24
CA LYS A 39 12.81 -1.10 -10.95
C LYS A 39 13.98 -0.90 -10.00
N LYS A 40 13.82 -0.09 -8.95
CA LYS A 40 14.89 0.22 -7.99
C LYS A 40 15.33 -0.99 -7.19
N ASN A 41 14.41 -1.93 -6.94
CA ASN A 41 14.69 -3.21 -6.30
C ASN A 41 15.11 -4.31 -7.30
N ARG A 42 15.33 -3.98 -8.58
CA ARG A 42 15.71 -4.94 -9.64
C ARG A 42 14.73 -6.11 -9.80
N CYS A 43 13.45 -5.89 -9.45
CA CYS A 43 12.41 -6.88 -9.62
C CYS A 43 11.82 -6.75 -11.04
N ALA A 44 11.89 -7.83 -11.82
CA ALA A 44 11.38 -7.85 -13.18
C ALA A 44 9.84 -7.80 -13.19
N PHE A 45 9.26 -7.05 -14.13
CA PHE A 45 7.83 -7.02 -14.40
C PHE A 45 7.60 -6.69 -15.87
N GLU A 46 6.49 -7.16 -16.44
CA GLU A 46 6.11 -6.87 -17.82
C GLU A 46 5.30 -5.58 -17.89
N THR A 47 4.20 -5.52 -17.14
CA THR A 47 3.29 -4.38 -17.19
C THR A 47 2.72 -4.01 -15.84
N VAL A 48 2.44 -2.71 -15.69
CA VAL A 48 1.56 -2.20 -14.62
C VAL A 48 0.45 -1.41 -15.30
N LYS A 49 -0.80 -1.87 -15.15
CA LYS A 49 -2.01 -1.27 -15.73
C LYS A 49 -3.01 -0.99 -14.61
N SER A 50 -4.01 -0.14 -14.87
CA SER A 50 -5.02 0.22 -13.87
C SER A 50 -6.42 0.17 -14.46
N THR A 51 -7.33 -0.48 -13.75
CA THR A 51 -8.76 -0.52 -14.04
C THR A 51 -9.50 0.07 -12.85
N GLY A 52 -9.87 1.35 -12.95
CA GLY A 52 -10.40 2.09 -11.80
C GLY A 52 -9.36 2.24 -10.69
N LEU A 53 -9.61 1.60 -9.54
CA LEU A 53 -8.74 1.63 -8.35
C LEU A 53 -7.91 0.35 -8.17
N VAL A 54 -8.04 -0.61 -9.08
CA VAL A 54 -7.24 -1.84 -9.05
C VAL A 54 -6.13 -1.73 -10.08
N LEU A 55 -4.89 -1.94 -9.65
CA LEU A 55 -3.73 -1.98 -10.52
C LEU A 55 -3.29 -3.43 -10.75
N HIS A 56 -3.12 -3.82 -12.00
CA HIS A 56 -2.64 -5.13 -12.40
C HIS A 56 -1.13 -5.06 -12.64
N VAL A 57 -0.36 -5.88 -11.93
CA VAL A 57 1.08 -6.05 -12.14
C VAL A 57 1.30 -7.47 -12.66
N ASP A 58 1.67 -7.55 -13.95
CA ASP A 58 1.83 -8.81 -14.67
C ASP A 58 3.32 -9.08 -14.96
N GLY A 59 3.66 -10.36 -15.19
CA GLY A 59 5.02 -10.79 -15.55
C GLY A 59 6.04 -10.62 -14.42
N VAL A 60 5.58 -10.75 -13.17
CA VAL A 60 6.37 -10.52 -11.96
C VAL A 60 6.43 -11.76 -11.09
N ASN A 61 7.53 -11.97 -10.37
CA ASN A 61 7.60 -12.99 -9.32
C ASN A 61 6.87 -12.49 -8.06
N PRO A 62 5.73 -13.10 -7.66
CA PRO A 62 4.96 -12.65 -6.50
C PRO A 62 5.78 -12.60 -5.20
N ARG A 63 6.67 -13.58 -5.00
CA ARG A 63 7.47 -13.68 -3.77
C ARG A 63 8.44 -12.51 -3.60
N GLU A 64 8.94 -11.97 -4.70
CA GLU A 64 9.87 -10.83 -4.69
C GLU A 64 9.11 -9.49 -4.66
N ALA A 65 8.04 -9.37 -5.44
CA ALA A 65 7.36 -8.09 -5.60
C ALA A 65 6.44 -7.73 -4.45
N VAL A 66 5.75 -8.70 -3.83
CA VAL A 66 4.81 -8.40 -2.73
C VAL A 66 5.46 -7.60 -1.60
N PRO A 67 6.63 -7.98 -1.03
CA PRO A 67 7.31 -7.19 0.00
C PRO A 67 7.71 -5.78 -0.44
N ILE A 68 8.02 -5.58 -1.73
CA ILE A 68 8.36 -4.27 -2.30
C ILE A 68 7.11 -3.39 -2.37
N LEU A 69 6.02 -3.93 -2.94
CA LEU A 69 4.79 -3.19 -3.16
C LEU A 69 4.06 -2.87 -1.84
N GLN A 70 4.25 -3.67 -0.79
CA GLN A 70 3.76 -3.39 0.57
C GLN A 70 4.40 -2.16 1.23
N ARG A 71 5.43 -1.54 0.62
CA ARG A 71 6.05 -0.31 1.11
C ARG A 71 5.73 0.92 0.27
N VAL A 72 4.83 0.78 -0.71
CA VAL A 72 4.41 1.90 -1.58
C VAL A 72 3.16 2.55 -1.00
N PHE A 73 3.26 3.82 -0.60
CA PHE A 73 2.10 4.58 -0.16
C PHE A 73 1.04 4.71 -1.25
N GLY A 74 -0.24 4.68 -0.85
CA GLY A 74 -1.37 4.55 -1.75
C GLY A 74 -1.80 3.12 -2.06
N VAL A 75 -1.02 2.11 -1.64
CA VAL A 75 -1.42 0.69 -1.72
C VAL A 75 -2.22 0.32 -0.48
N ASN A 76 -3.48 -0.07 -0.65
CA ASN A 76 -4.28 -0.63 0.44
C ASN A 76 -3.92 -2.09 0.70
N SER A 77 -3.81 -2.88 -0.37
CA SER A 77 -3.40 -4.27 -0.29
C SER A 77 -2.83 -4.76 -1.62
N VAL A 78 -1.98 -5.79 -1.53
CA VAL A 78 -1.40 -6.51 -2.65
C VAL A 78 -1.94 -7.93 -2.61
N ILE A 79 -2.60 -8.35 -3.68
CA ILE A 79 -3.21 -9.67 -3.81
C ILE A 79 -2.40 -10.46 -4.81
N HIS A 80 -1.82 -11.57 -4.36
CA HIS A 80 -1.31 -12.59 -5.27
C HIS A 80 -2.50 -13.41 -5.75
N ALA A 81 -2.75 -13.38 -7.05
CA ALA A 81 -3.84 -14.12 -7.68
C ALA A 81 -3.34 -15.01 -8.82
N LYS A 82 -4.08 -16.08 -9.07
CA LYS A 82 -3.97 -16.89 -10.28
C LYS A 82 -5.05 -16.47 -11.27
N ARG A 83 -4.63 -16.06 -12.47
CA ARG A 83 -5.51 -15.67 -13.57
C ARG A 83 -5.77 -16.84 -14.50
N PHE A 84 -7.02 -16.99 -14.91
CA PHE A 84 -7.50 -18.00 -15.85
C PHE A 84 -8.41 -17.36 -16.90
N ALA A 85 -8.51 -18.00 -18.07
CA ALA A 85 -9.37 -17.58 -19.19
C ALA A 85 -10.63 -18.44 -19.31
N ASP A 86 -11.57 -17.98 -20.14
CA ASP A 86 -12.85 -18.61 -20.54
C ASP A 86 -13.68 -19.08 -19.33
N PRO A 87 -14.25 -18.14 -18.54
CA PRO A 87 -14.98 -18.47 -17.34
C PRO A 87 -16.31 -19.15 -17.68
N THR A 88 -16.37 -20.47 -17.54
CA THR A 88 -17.62 -21.22 -17.38
C THR A 88 -17.85 -21.53 -15.91
N LEU A 89 -19.11 -21.71 -15.49
CA LEU A 89 -19.45 -22.00 -14.10
C LEU A 89 -18.67 -23.22 -13.58
N ASP A 90 -18.65 -24.32 -14.34
CA ASP A 90 -17.88 -25.53 -14.00
C ASP A 90 -16.39 -25.23 -13.84
N ARG A 91 -15.78 -24.60 -14.86
CA ARG A 91 -14.34 -24.34 -14.87
C ARG A 91 -13.92 -23.43 -13.71
N VAL A 92 -14.72 -22.40 -13.41
CA VAL A 92 -14.47 -21.49 -12.29
C VAL A 92 -14.48 -22.28 -10.97
N CYS A 93 -15.53 -23.06 -10.71
CA CYS A 93 -15.64 -23.83 -9.47
C CYS A 93 -14.56 -24.92 -9.35
N GLU A 94 -14.28 -25.66 -10.42
CA GLU A 94 -13.21 -26.67 -10.47
C GLU A 94 -11.84 -26.07 -10.18
N LYS A 95 -11.51 -24.91 -10.77
CA LYS A 95 -10.23 -24.25 -10.53
C LYS A 95 -10.18 -23.60 -9.15
N ALA A 96 -11.30 -23.13 -8.61
CA ALA A 96 -11.36 -22.50 -7.29
C ALA A 96 -11.27 -23.49 -6.13
N LEU A 97 -11.75 -24.73 -6.31
CA LEU A 97 -11.81 -25.72 -5.25
C LEU A 97 -10.43 -25.96 -4.56
N PRO A 98 -9.30 -26.17 -5.26
CA PRO A 98 -8.00 -26.31 -4.61
C PRO A 98 -7.59 -25.09 -3.76
N PHE A 99 -7.95 -23.86 -4.17
CA PHE A 99 -7.65 -22.64 -3.42
C PHE A 99 -8.54 -22.50 -2.18
N ALA A 100 -9.77 -23.04 -2.25
CA ALA A 100 -10.68 -23.12 -1.12
C ALA A 100 -10.16 -24.14 -0.09
N LEU A 101 -9.81 -25.35 -0.54
CA LEU A 101 -9.30 -26.42 0.33
C LEU A 101 -7.95 -26.11 0.96
N ALA A 102 -7.16 -25.20 0.39
CA ALA A 102 -5.95 -24.68 1.03
C ALA A 102 -6.24 -23.82 2.28
N ARG A 103 -7.49 -23.37 2.48
CA ARG A 103 -7.91 -22.47 3.57
C ARG A 103 -9.01 -23.05 4.45
N VAL A 104 -9.73 -24.06 3.97
CA VAL A 104 -10.87 -24.66 4.66
C VAL A 104 -10.47 -26.04 5.17
N ASN A 105 -10.34 -26.14 6.50
CA ASN A 105 -10.04 -27.37 7.22
C ASN A 105 -11.27 -27.85 8.00
N ALA A 106 -11.11 -28.94 8.77
CA ALA A 106 -12.19 -29.47 9.60
C ALA A 106 -12.54 -28.44 10.68
N GLY A 107 -13.85 -28.15 10.83
CA GLY A 107 -14.33 -27.14 11.78
C GLY A 107 -14.23 -25.69 11.30
N THR A 108 -13.60 -25.42 10.14
CA THR A 108 -13.54 -24.05 9.58
C THR A 108 -14.93 -23.57 9.19
N GLN A 109 -15.31 -22.38 9.67
CA GLN A 109 -16.46 -21.66 9.16
C GLN A 109 -16.04 -20.82 7.96
N PHE A 110 -16.66 -21.02 6.80
CA PHE A 110 -16.25 -20.35 5.58
C PHE A 110 -17.41 -19.69 4.83
N ALA A 111 -17.07 -18.71 3.98
CA ALA A 111 -17.97 -18.14 3.00
C ALA A 111 -17.30 -18.11 1.63
N VAL A 112 -18.07 -18.39 0.58
CA VAL A 112 -17.67 -18.06 -0.79
C VAL A 112 -18.25 -16.70 -1.14
N ARG A 113 -17.42 -15.81 -1.68
CA ARG A 113 -17.85 -14.49 -2.15
C ARG A 113 -17.41 -14.33 -3.60
N ALA A 114 -18.38 -14.25 -4.51
CA ALA A 114 -18.11 -14.12 -5.93
C ALA A 114 -18.48 -12.73 -6.45
N HIS A 115 -17.55 -12.08 -7.14
CA HIS A 115 -17.81 -10.81 -7.82
C HIS A 115 -17.72 -11.01 -9.34
N ARG A 116 -18.80 -10.69 -10.06
CA ARG A 116 -18.92 -10.91 -11.50
C ARG A 116 -19.16 -9.59 -12.24
N VAL A 117 -18.31 -9.30 -13.21
CA VAL A 117 -18.44 -8.17 -14.14
C VAL A 117 -18.45 -8.71 -15.57
N GLY A 118 -19.38 -8.25 -16.40
CA GLY A 118 -19.52 -8.69 -17.80
C GLY A 118 -20.77 -9.55 -18.06
N LYS A 119 -20.85 -10.14 -19.26
CA LYS A 119 -22.00 -10.96 -19.70
C LYS A 119 -21.66 -12.45 -19.63
N HIS A 120 -22.41 -13.20 -18.83
CA HIS A 120 -22.17 -14.63 -18.58
C HIS A 120 -23.51 -15.36 -18.44
N ALA A 121 -23.53 -16.68 -18.69
CA ALA A 121 -24.70 -17.53 -18.50
C ALA A 121 -24.98 -17.89 -17.02
N PHE A 122 -24.13 -17.43 -16.09
CA PHE A 122 -24.24 -17.66 -14.65
C PHE A 122 -24.12 -16.35 -13.87
N SER A 123 -24.64 -16.36 -12.65
CA SER A 123 -24.56 -15.28 -11.67
C SER A 123 -23.41 -15.50 -10.66
N SER A 124 -23.06 -14.46 -9.90
CA SER A 124 -22.19 -14.63 -8.72
C SER A 124 -22.75 -15.68 -7.76
N LYS A 125 -24.09 -15.71 -7.59
CA LYS A 125 -24.74 -16.63 -6.66
C LYS A 125 -24.57 -18.08 -7.08
N ASP A 126 -24.59 -18.36 -8.38
CA ASP A 126 -24.38 -19.71 -8.90
C ASP A 126 -22.97 -20.22 -8.56
N ILE A 127 -21.95 -19.35 -8.66
CA ILE A 127 -20.57 -19.67 -8.22
C ILE A 127 -20.55 -19.96 -6.73
N GLU A 128 -21.13 -19.07 -5.91
CA GLU A 128 -21.13 -19.21 -4.45
C GLU A 128 -21.77 -20.52 -3.99
N VAL A 129 -22.94 -20.85 -4.55
CA VAL A 129 -23.68 -22.07 -4.22
C VAL A 129 -22.91 -23.30 -4.67
N LYS A 130 -22.47 -23.34 -5.93
CA LYS A 130 -21.81 -24.51 -6.49
C LYS A 130 -20.45 -24.77 -5.86
N LEU A 131 -19.61 -23.75 -5.75
CA LEU A 131 -18.30 -23.87 -5.11
C LEU A 131 -18.45 -24.20 -3.62
N GLY A 132 -19.39 -23.54 -2.92
CA GLY A 132 -19.66 -23.84 -1.52
C GLY A 132 -20.07 -25.31 -1.32
N ARG A 133 -20.91 -25.85 -2.21
CA ARG A 133 -21.28 -27.26 -2.20
C ARG A 133 -20.07 -28.17 -2.42
N MET A 134 -19.24 -27.89 -3.43
CA MET A 134 -18.03 -28.66 -3.72
C MET A 134 -17.05 -28.65 -2.54
N VAL A 135 -16.93 -27.54 -1.82
CA VAL A 135 -16.11 -27.45 -0.60
C VAL A 135 -16.67 -28.31 0.51
N LEU A 136 -18.00 -28.31 0.73
CA LEU A 136 -18.64 -29.18 1.74
C LEU A 136 -18.55 -30.66 1.39
N ASP A 137 -18.69 -31.02 0.12
CA ASP A 137 -18.56 -32.41 -0.33
C ASP A 137 -17.11 -32.91 -0.15
N ALA A 138 -16.11 -32.05 -0.39
CA ALA A 138 -14.70 -32.36 -0.18
C ALA A 138 -14.27 -32.27 1.29
N GLN A 139 -14.92 -31.42 2.10
CA GLN A 139 -14.64 -31.23 3.52
C GLN A 139 -15.93 -31.21 4.36
N PRO A 140 -16.50 -32.40 4.68
CA PRO A 140 -17.80 -32.52 5.34
C PRO A 140 -17.90 -31.88 6.73
N ASN A 141 -16.76 -31.69 7.41
CA ASN A 141 -16.68 -31.10 8.74
C ASN A 141 -16.55 -29.56 8.73
N ALA A 142 -16.48 -28.93 7.55
CA ALA A 142 -16.54 -27.47 7.45
C ALA A 142 -17.99 -26.98 7.54
N LYS A 143 -18.18 -25.70 7.91
CA LYS A 143 -19.51 -25.08 8.01
C LYS A 143 -19.57 -23.80 7.20
N VAL A 144 -20.70 -23.53 6.57
CA VAL A 144 -20.92 -22.24 5.91
C VAL A 144 -21.37 -21.23 6.96
N ASN A 145 -20.69 -20.09 7.04
CA ASN A 145 -21.08 -18.93 7.85
C ASN A 145 -20.94 -17.67 7.00
N LEU A 146 -22.06 -17.02 6.67
CA LEU A 146 -22.06 -15.85 5.79
C LEU A 146 -21.78 -14.54 6.53
N ASP A 147 -21.99 -14.52 7.85
CA ASP A 147 -21.87 -13.33 8.69
C ASP A 147 -20.45 -13.17 9.24
N HIS A 148 -19.92 -14.23 9.87
CA HIS A 148 -18.62 -14.25 10.53
C HIS A 148 -17.79 -15.49 10.14
N PRO A 149 -17.39 -15.61 8.86
CA PRO A 149 -16.51 -16.70 8.43
C PRO A 149 -15.09 -16.53 8.97
N ASP A 150 -14.46 -17.65 9.34
CA ASP A 150 -13.02 -17.74 9.62
C ASP A 150 -12.20 -17.60 8.32
N ALA A 151 -12.75 -18.12 7.20
CA ALA A 151 -12.12 -18.08 5.89
C ALA A 151 -13.10 -17.58 4.80
N VAL A 152 -12.65 -16.61 4.01
CA VAL A 152 -13.39 -16.12 2.84
C VAL A 152 -12.70 -16.59 1.56
N ILE A 153 -13.43 -17.30 0.71
CA ILE A 153 -12.99 -17.73 -0.61
C ILE A 153 -13.52 -16.73 -1.63
N GLU A 154 -12.63 -15.86 -2.11
CA GLU A 154 -12.98 -14.83 -3.09
C GLU A 154 -12.73 -15.33 -4.52
N VAL A 155 -13.75 -15.17 -5.36
CA VAL A 155 -13.69 -15.45 -6.80
C VAL A 155 -14.08 -14.18 -7.55
N GLU A 156 -13.17 -13.62 -8.34
CA GLU A 156 -13.49 -12.50 -9.22
C GLU A 156 -13.56 -12.97 -10.67
N VAL A 157 -14.70 -12.79 -11.31
CA VAL A 157 -14.89 -13.02 -12.75
C VAL A 157 -15.08 -11.67 -13.43
N ARG A 158 -14.31 -11.41 -14.48
CA ARG A 158 -14.37 -10.18 -15.25
C ARG A 158 -14.17 -10.49 -16.73
N ASP A 159 -15.24 -10.25 -17.49
CA ASP A 159 -15.30 -10.50 -18.92
C ASP A 159 -14.79 -11.92 -19.22
N GLU A 160 -13.79 -12.09 -20.07
CA GLU A 160 -13.27 -13.42 -20.46
C GLU A 160 -12.23 -14.02 -19.49
N THR A 161 -12.09 -13.48 -18.28
CA THR A 161 -11.09 -13.93 -17.31
C THR A 161 -11.64 -14.06 -15.90
N PHE A 162 -11.02 -14.92 -15.10
CA PHE A 162 -11.28 -15.01 -13.67
C PHE A 162 -10.01 -15.13 -12.84
N TYR A 163 -10.09 -14.64 -11.61
CA TYR A 163 -9.00 -14.49 -10.67
C TYR A 163 -9.33 -15.24 -9.39
N LEU A 164 -8.37 -16.02 -8.92
CA LEU A 164 -8.45 -16.76 -7.66
C LEU A 164 -7.36 -16.25 -6.73
N CYS A 165 -7.76 -15.77 -5.56
CA CYS A 165 -6.84 -15.23 -4.57
C CYS A 165 -5.98 -16.36 -3.95
N VAL A 166 -4.66 -16.16 -3.92
CA VAL A 166 -3.67 -17.03 -3.26
C VAL A 166 -3.31 -16.48 -1.89
N GLU A 167 -3.06 -15.18 -1.80
CA GLU A 167 -2.89 -14.46 -0.54
C GLU A 167 -3.18 -12.98 -0.77
N GLU A 168 -3.65 -12.31 0.28
CA GLU A 168 -3.75 -10.85 0.33
C GLU A 168 -2.84 -10.35 1.45
N ARG A 169 -2.01 -9.36 1.11
CA ARG A 169 -1.10 -8.72 2.04
C ARG A 169 -1.46 -7.25 2.19
N PRO A 170 -1.64 -6.74 3.42
CA PRO A 170 -1.98 -5.33 3.63
C PRO A 170 -0.82 -4.44 3.18
N GLY A 171 -1.17 -3.32 2.58
CA GLY A 171 -0.27 -2.21 2.29
C GLY A 171 -0.47 -1.07 3.30
N PRO A 172 0.27 0.03 3.12
CA PRO A 172 0.26 1.13 4.08
C PRO A 172 -0.98 2.04 3.99
N GLY A 173 -1.74 1.96 2.90
CA GLY A 173 -2.84 2.89 2.59
C GLY A 173 -2.32 4.30 2.29
N GLY A 174 -3.16 5.32 2.54
CA GLY A 174 -2.81 6.72 2.34
C GLY A 174 -2.75 7.12 0.86
N TYR A 175 -1.94 8.13 0.57
CA TYR A 175 -1.77 8.66 -0.78
C TYR A 175 -0.39 8.32 -1.36
N PRO A 176 -0.27 8.12 -2.68
CA PRO A 176 1.03 7.96 -3.32
C PRO A 176 1.90 9.20 -3.11
N VAL A 177 3.17 9.00 -2.76
CA VAL A 177 4.16 10.09 -2.67
C VAL A 177 4.20 10.88 -3.98
N GLY A 178 4.20 12.21 -3.86
CA GLY A 178 4.23 13.14 -4.99
C GLY A 178 2.85 13.50 -5.57
N VAL A 179 1.75 13.20 -4.86
CA VAL A 179 0.42 13.76 -5.17
C VAL A 179 0.06 14.96 -4.29
N GLN A 180 0.72 15.11 -3.15
CA GLN A 180 0.69 16.32 -2.32
C GLN A 180 2.03 17.04 -2.44
N GLY A 181 2.03 18.34 -2.13
CA GLY A 181 3.17 19.23 -2.31
C GLY A 181 4.46 18.77 -1.64
N ASN A 182 5.49 19.58 -1.84
CA ASN A 182 6.85 19.29 -1.38
C ASN A 182 7.06 19.89 0.01
N VAL A 183 7.66 19.10 0.91
CA VAL A 183 7.90 19.50 2.30
C VAL A 183 9.36 19.26 2.69
N GLY A 184 9.92 20.21 3.44
CA GLY A 184 11.23 20.06 4.07
C GLY A 184 11.08 19.35 5.41
N VAL A 185 11.85 18.31 5.70
CA VAL A 185 11.83 17.65 7.01
C VAL A 185 13.17 17.84 7.68
N PHE A 186 13.20 18.42 8.88
CA PHE A 186 14.45 18.60 9.61
C PHE A 186 14.95 17.27 10.18
N PHE A 187 16.22 16.98 9.91
CA PHE A 187 16.96 15.85 10.48
C PHE A 187 18.13 16.35 11.32
N GLU A 188 18.00 16.22 12.63
CA GLU A 188 18.99 16.54 13.67
C GLU A 188 19.66 15.25 14.21
N GLY A 189 19.21 14.07 13.74
CA GLY A 189 19.72 12.76 14.15
C GLY A 189 18.82 12.04 15.15
N ASN A 190 17.57 12.46 15.29
CA ASN A 190 16.58 11.84 16.16
C ASN A 190 15.76 10.78 15.39
N PRO A 191 15.67 9.52 15.85
CA PRO A 191 14.85 8.49 15.23
C PRO A 191 13.38 8.87 14.99
N LEU A 192 12.81 9.78 15.79
CA LEU A 192 11.45 10.27 15.60
C LEU A 192 11.25 11.04 14.29
N GLU A 193 12.32 11.59 13.70
CA GLU A 193 12.29 12.29 12.42
C GLU A 193 11.94 11.35 11.26
N VAL A 194 12.38 10.09 11.35
CA VAL A 194 11.97 9.04 10.42
C VAL A 194 10.46 8.85 10.48
N PHE A 195 9.90 8.83 11.69
CA PHE A 195 8.45 8.67 11.84
C PHE A 195 7.68 9.88 11.34
N ALA A 196 8.12 11.10 11.68
CA ALA A 196 7.50 12.33 11.20
C ALA A 196 7.52 12.41 9.66
N ALA A 197 8.65 12.08 9.04
CA ALA A 197 8.79 11.98 7.58
C ALA A 197 7.86 10.92 6.99
N TRP A 198 7.82 9.72 7.58
CA TRP A 198 6.96 8.62 7.13
C TRP A 198 5.47 9.01 7.16
N LEU A 199 5.03 9.72 8.20
CA LEU A 199 3.66 10.20 8.34
C LEU A 199 3.27 11.19 7.24
N VAL A 200 4.14 12.14 6.91
CA VAL A 200 3.84 13.11 5.83
C VAL A 200 3.96 12.47 4.44
N MET A 201 4.88 11.51 4.24
CA MET A 201 4.96 10.70 3.02
C MET A 201 3.69 9.88 2.81
N LYS A 202 3.12 9.29 3.87
CA LYS A 202 1.84 8.58 3.83
C LYS A 202 0.68 9.47 3.38
N ARG A 203 0.76 10.77 3.66
CA ARG A 203 -0.21 11.76 3.18
C ARG A 203 0.02 12.17 1.73
N GLY A 204 1.06 11.64 1.07
CA GLY A 204 1.37 11.85 -0.34
C GLY A 204 2.36 12.97 -0.61
N CYS A 205 2.98 13.56 0.43
CA CYS A 205 3.97 14.63 0.26
C CYS A 205 5.31 14.07 -0.23
N THR A 206 6.00 14.85 -1.07
CA THR A 206 7.42 14.59 -1.37
C THR A 206 8.26 15.17 -0.25
N VAL A 207 9.17 14.37 0.32
CA VAL A 207 10.04 14.80 1.42
C VAL A 207 11.41 15.19 0.89
N TYR A 208 11.89 16.34 1.35
CA TYR A 208 13.25 16.84 1.17
C TYR A 208 13.92 16.99 2.53
N PRO A 209 14.89 16.13 2.87
CA PRO A 209 15.60 16.23 4.15
C PRO A 209 16.38 17.54 4.27
N ILE A 210 16.21 18.24 5.38
CA ILE A 210 17.02 19.38 5.80
C ILE A 210 17.97 18.89 6.89
N VAL A 211 19.26 18.77 6.57
CA VAL A 211 20.29 18.24 7.45
C VAL A 211 20.77 19.34 8.40
N ALA A 212 20.46 19.19 9.68
CA ALA A 212 20.85 20.12 10.74
C ALA A 212 21.75 19.47 11.81
N GLY A 213 21.83 18.14 11.84
CA GLY A 213 22.66 17.37 12.78
C GLY A 213 23.86 16.69 12.13
N ASP A 214 24.36 15.64 12.78
CA ASP A 214 25.46 14.82 12.30
C ASP A 214 25.10 14.08 10.99
N GLU A 215 25.86 14.33 9.92
CA GLU A 215 25.57 13.81 8.58
C GLU A 215 25.52 12.27 8.54
N THR A 216 26.37 11.60 9.32
CA THR A 216 26.44 10.13 9.35
C THR A 216 25.19 9.54 9.98
N LYS A 217 24.74 10.12 11.11
CA LYS A 217 23.48 9.73 11.76
C LYS A 217 22.29 9.99 10.84
N VAL A 218 22.23 11.17 10.22
CA VAL A 218 21.14 11.51 9.29
C VAL A 218 21.10 10.54 8.10
N ALA A 219 22.25 10.22 7.50
CA ALA A 219 22.31 9.26 6.39
C ALA A 219 21.76 7.88 6.78
N ALA A 220 22.09 7.39 7.99
CA ALA A 220 21.57 6.13 8.51
C ALA A 220 20.04 6.17 8.71
N LEU A 221 19.50 7.29 9.20
CA LEU A 221 18.05 7.47 9.34
C LEU A 221 17.35 7.54 7.97
N LEU A 222 17.92 8.24 7.00
CA LEU A 222 17.35 8.34 5.65
C LEU A 222 17.35 7.00 4.92
N ALA A 223 18.37 6.16 5.12
CA ALA A 223 18.44 4.83 4.52
C ALA A 223 17.20 3.98 4.85
N ARG A 224 16.68 4.08 6.08
CA ARG A 224 15.46 3.40 6.54
C ARG A 224 14.20 3.86 5.81
N LEU A 225 14.18 5.09 5.27
CA LEU A 225 13.05 5.65 4.52
C LEU A 225 13.11 5.37 3.02
N VAL A 226 14.27 5.00 2.46
CA VAL A 226 14.43 4.75 1.02
C VAL A 226 13.43 3.72 0.48
N PRO A 227 13.17 2.58 1.16
CA PRO A 227 12.16 1.62 0.72
C PRO A 227 10.75 2.22 0.57
N TRP A 228 10.42 3.23 1.39
CA TRP A 228 9.13 3.93 1.40
C TRP A 228 9.03 5.03 0.34
N ASN A 229 10.17 5.48 -0.18
CA ASN A 229 10.26 6.43 -1.29
C ASN A 229 10.35 5.71 -2.65
N SER A 230 9.68 4.56 -2.79
CA SER A 230 9.76 3.72 -3.99
C SER A 230 11.20 3.34 -4.38
N GLY A 231 12.09 3.19 -3.38
CA GLY A 231 13.51 2.89 -3.58
C GLY A 231 14.34 4.07 -4.12
N MET A 232 13.78 5.28 -4.17
CA MET A 232 14.51 6.48 -4.59
C MET A 232 15.28 7.08 -3.40
N GLN A 233 16.52 7.48 -3.67
CA GLN A 233 17.32 8.23 -2.72
C GLN A 233 16.74 9.64 -2.54
N PHE A 234 16.90 10.18 -1.33
CA PHE A 234 16.44 11.53 -1.02
C PHE A 234 17.44 12.58 -1.50
N LYS A 235 16.93 13.69 -2.04
CA LYS A 235 17.72 14.88 -2.28
C LYS A 235 17.72 15.72 -1.00
N ALA A 236 18.83 15.70 -0.27
CA ALA A 236 18.99 16.40 0.99
C ALA A 236 19.66 17.78 0.81
N TYR A 237 19.35 18.70 1.69
CA TYR A 237 19.91 20.04 1.74
C TYR A 237 20.45 20.33 3.14
N PRO A 238 21.63 20.95 3.31
CA PRO A 238 22.07 21.41 4.62
C PRO A 238 21.18 22.57 5.10
N ALA A 239 20.99 22.70 6.42
CA ALA A 239 20.19 23.77 7.02
C ALA A 239 20.69 25.19 6.65
N SER A 240 21.98 25.34 6.34
CA SER A 240 22.54 26.60 5.84
C SER A 240 22.03 27.00 4.44
N ARG A 241 21.39 26.09 3.70
CA ARG A 241 20.87 26.31 2.34
C ARG A 241 19.34 26.19 2.27
N LEU A 242 18.64 26.56 3.34
CA LEU A 242 17.17 26.53 3.40
C LEU A 242 16.50 27.32 2.27
N ALA A 243 16.93 28.55 1.99
CA ALA A 243 16.36 29.37 0.92
C ALA A 243 16.47 28.68 -0.46
N GLN A 244 17.62 28.07 -0.73
CA GLN A 244 17.83 27.29 -1.96
C GLN A 244 16.89 26.08 -2.03
N ALA A 245 16.72 25.35 -0.92
CA ALA A 245 15.83 24.20 -0.87
C ALA A 245 14.38 24.60 -1.16
N ILE A 246 13.92 25.72 -0.58
CA ILE A 246 12.57 26.26 -0.80
C ILE A 246 12.34 26.57 -2.27
N GLU A 247 13.25 27.32 -2.90
CA GLU A 247 13.12 27.74 -4.29
C GLU A 247 13.25 26.56 -5.27
N ALA A 248 14.31 25.77 -5.13
CA ALA A 248 14.64 24.69 -6.07
C ALA A 248 13.59 23.57 -6.08
N GLU A 249 12.98 23.28 -4.93
CA GLU A 249 12.03 22.19 -4.78
C GLU A 249 10.59 22.67 -4.61
N GLY A 250 10.34 23.98 -4.54
CA GLY A 250 9.00 24.53 -4.28
C GLY A 250 8.43 24.03 -2.95
N LEU A 251 9.20 24.14 -1.86
CA LEU A 251 8.74 23.70 -0.54
C LEU A 251 7.56 24.56 -0.07
N THR A 252 6.55 23.91 0.48
CA THR A 252 5.30 24.56 0.94
C THR A 252 5.16 24.57 2.46
N ALA A 253 5.90 23.70 3.14
CA ALA A 253 5.94 23.61 4.60
C ALA A 253 7.24 22.93 5.05
N PHE A 254 7.58 23.14 6.32
CA PHE A 254 8.57 22.37 7.05
C PHE A 254 7.91 21.35 7.98
N VAL A 255 8.67 20.35 8.42
CA VAL A 255 8.21 19.32 9.36
C VAL A 255 9.25 19.19 10.47
N LYS A 256 8.77 19.21 11.72
CA LYS A 256 9.54 18.90 12.93
C LYS A 256 8.94 17.66 13.62
N ALA A 257 9.81 16.88 14.24
CA ALA A 257 9.46 15.67 14.96
C ALA A 257 9.17 15.93 16.45
N ASP A 258 8.55 17.06 16.76
CA ASP A 258 8.21 17.42 18.14
C ASP A 258 7.09 16.50 18.63
N ASP A 259 7.33 15.75 19.71
CA ASP A 259 6.38 14.77 20.26
C ASP A 259 5.79 15.16 21.62
N ALA A 260 6.15 16.34 22.13
CA ALA A 260 5.53 16.99 23.29
C ALA A 260 5.26 18.48 23.01
N PRO A 261 4.15 19.05 23.52
CA PRO A 261 3.77 20.44 23.26
C PRO A 261 4.58 21.44 24.10
N ASP A 262 5.83 21.73 23.71
CA ASP A 262 6.59 22.90 24.20
C ASP A 262 6.30 24.12 23.32
N VAL A 263 5.25 24.87 23.68
CA VAL A 263 4.78 26.03 22.90
C VAL A 263 5.86 27.09 22.73
N GLN A 264 6.70 27.32 23.75
CA GLN A 264 7.73 28.37 23.69
C GLN A 264 8.83 27.99 22.70
N ALA A 265 9.35 26.75 22.80
CA ALA A 265 10.36 26.25 21.87
C ALA A 265 9.83 26.19 20.43
N MET A 266 8.58 25.77 20.24
CA MET A 266 7.93 25.73 18.93
C MET A 266 7.80 27.10 18.29
N GLN A 267 7.32 28.10 19.04
CA GLN A 267 7.19 29.47 18.54
C GLN A 267 8.56 30.10 18.25
N ALA A 268 9.57 29.79 19.05
CA ALA A 268 10.93 30.24 18.80
C ALA A 268 11.44 29.68 17.47
N PHE A 269 11.27 28.38 17.22
CA PHE A 269 11.66 27.74 15.97
C PHE A 269 10.86 28.26 14.76
N ASP A 270 9.54 28.41 14.89
CA ASP A 270 8.67 28.83 13.77
C ASP A 270 9.05 30.23 13.26
N LYS A 271 9.58 31.11 14.12
CA LYS A 271 10.09 32.43 13.73
C LYS A 271 11.39 32.37 12.91
N THR A 272 12.11 31.25 12.95
CA THR A 272 13.39 31.08 12.23
C THR A 272 13.20 30.63 10.78
N VAL A 273 12.01 30.17 10.40
CA VAL A 273 11.72 29.64 9.08
C VAL A 273 10.60 30.42 8.38
N PRO A 274 10.67 30.58 7.05
CA PRO A 274 9.70 31.40 6.31
C PRO A 274 8.40 30.67 5.94
N LEU A 275 8.27 29.38 6.26
CA LEU A 275 7.12 28.54 5.86
C LEU A 275 6.44 27.90 7.10
N PRO A 276 5.16 27.52 7.00
CA PRO A 276 4.48 26.82 8.08
C PRO A 276 5.21 25.54 8.51
N VAL A 277 5.19 25.26 9.82
CA VAL A 277 5.84 24.07 10.41
C VAL A 277 4.78 23.06 10.85
N LEU A 278 4.82 21.87 10.27
CA LEU A 278 3.97 20.75 10.61
C LEU A 278 4.62 19.91 11.72
N ARG A 279 3.83 19.52 12.72
CA ARG A 279 4.27 18.71 13.86
C ARG A 279 3.37 17.48 14.00
N PRO A 280 3.49 16.49 13.10
CA PRO A 280 2.55 15.38 13.02
C PRO A 280 2.51 14.53 14.29
N LEU A 281 3.61 14.46 15.06
CA LEU A 281 3.70 13.60 16.24
C LEU A 281 2.86 14.11 17.43
N LEU A 282 2.60 15.42 17.53
CA LEU A 282 1.74 15.99 18.58
C LEU A 282 0.28 15.54 18.48
N LEU A 283 -0.15 15.11 17.29
CA LEU A 283 -1.52 14.68 17.02
C LEU A 283 -1.73 13.17 17.23
N TYR A 284 -0.69 12.45 17.65
CA TYR A 284 -0.76 11.02 17.92
C TYR A 284 -0.91 10.76 19.42
N PRO A 285 -1.99 10.08 19.87
CA PRO A 285 -2.07 9.59 21.23
C PRO A 285 -0.88 8.69 21.54
N GLU A 286 -0.28 8.81 22.73
CA GLU A 286 0.98 8.13 23.10
C GLU A 286 0.97 6.62 22.79
N GLY A 287 -0.17 5.94 23.01
CA GLY A 287 -0.33 4.51 22.72
C GLY A 287 -0.27 4.15 21.24
N LEU A 288 -0.77 5.02 20.36
CA LEU A 288 -0.79 4.80 18.91
C LEU A 288 0.57 5.14 18.27
N ALA A 289 1.27 6.13 18.83
CA ALA A 289 2.65 6.45 18.49
C ALA A 289 3.57 5.26 18.79
N LYS A 290 3.39 4.56 19.92
CA LYS A 290 4.23 3.41 20.29
C LYS A 290 4.11 2.24 19.31
N ALA A 291 2.89 1.87 18.89
CA ALA A 291 2.67 0.77 17.95
C ALA A 291 3.21 1.08 16.53
N GLN A 292 3.07 2.32 16.06
CA GLN A 292 3.60 2.74 14.76
C GLN A 292 5.12 3.01 14.80
N ARG A 293 5.66 3.49 15.92
CA ARG A 293 7.12 3.58 16.16
C ARG A 293 7.75 2.20 16.12
N GLN A 294 7.18 1.21 16.81
CA GLN A 294 7.63 -0.19 16.71
C GLN A 294 7.58 -0.72 15.27
N LEU A 295 6.55 -0.34 14.51
CA LEU A 295 6.42 -0.72 13.11
C LEU A 295 7.47 -0.06 12.20
N ILE A 296 8.11 1.03 12.62
CA ILE A 296 9.19 1.72 11.88
C ILE A 296 10.58 1.34 12.39
N GLU A 297 10.70 1.07 13.69
CA GLU A 297 11.89 0.55 14.35
C GLU A 297 12.16 -0.92 14.01
N ALA A 298 11.11 -1.70 13.72
CA ALA A 298 11.21 -3.08 13.25
C ALA A 298 11.41 -3.20 11.73
N LEU A 299 11.42 -2.09 10.99
CA LEU A 299 11.72 -2.14 9.56
C LEU A 299 13.24 -2.25 9.39
N PRO A 300 13.70 -3.20 8.56
CA PRO A 300 15.12 -3.42 8.31
C PRO A 300 15.80 -2.18 7.71
#